data_AF-A6HX30-F1
#
_entry.id   AF-A6HX30-F1
#
_cell.length_a   1.000
_cell.length_b   1.000
_cell.length_c   1.000
_cell.angle_alpha   90.00
_cell.angle_beta   90.00
_cell.angle_gamma   90.00
#
_symmetry.space_group_name_H-M   'P 1'
#
loop_
_entity.id
_entity.type
_entity.pdbx_description
1 polymer ?
#
loop_
_entity_poly.entity_id
_entity_poly.type
_entity_poly.pdbx_seq_one_letter_code
_entity_poly.pdbx_strand_id
1 'polypeptide(L)'
;MKVLLLKDAKDDDSGQDPYIQELRLCGLEATLIPVLSFEFMSLPSLSEKLSHPEGFGGLIFTSPRAVEAVKLCLEKDNKTEAWEKSLKDRWNAKSVYVVGSATASLVNKIGLDAEGAGSGNAEKLAEYICSKPSSELPLLFPCGTIKGDTLPKMLRDKGD
;
A
#
# COMPACT_ATOMS: atom_id res chain seq x y z
N MET A 1 18.97 11.37 31.63
CA MET A 1 17.71 12.09 31.34
C MET A 1 16.78 11.11 30.62
N LYS A 2 15.48 11.10 30.96
CA LYS A 2 14.50 10.18 30.35
C LYS A 2 13.74 10.87 29.23
N VAL A 3 13.51 10.16 28.12
CA VAL A 3 12.83 10.66 26.91
C VAL A 3 11.66 9.73 26.57
N LEU A 4 10.53 10.31 26.20
CA LEU A 4 9.37 9.57 25.73
C LEU A 4 9.17 9.82 24.23
N LEU A 5 9.07 8.74 23.45
CA LEU A 5 8.76 8.79 22.02
C LEU A 5 7.30 8.39 21.80
N LEU A 6 6.50 9.34 21.31
CA LEU A 6 5.09 9.15 20.95
C LEU A 6 4.98 9.10 19.43
N LYS A 7 5.23 7.92 18.86
CA LYS A 7 5.21 7.70 17.40
C LYS A 7 4.60 6.34 17.09
N ASP A 8 4.27 6.10 15.83
CA ASP A 8 3.87 4.77 15.39
C ASP A 8 4.97 3.74 15.65
N ALA A 9 4.61 2.49 15.94
CA ALA A 9 5.59 1.42 16.02
C ALA A 9 6.10 1.09 14.61
N LYS A 10 7.37 0.72 14.49
CA LYS A 10 7.86 0.10 13.27
C LYS A 10 7.47 -1.38 13.29
N ASP A 11 7.01 -1.89 12.16
CA ASP A 11 6.73 -3.33 11.95
C ASP A 11 7.93 -4.08 11.33
N ASP A 12 9.15 -3.53 11.39
CA ASP A 12 10.33 -4.25 10.90
C ASP A 12 10.88 -5.21 11.97
N ASP A 13 11.00 -6.49 11.59
CA ASP A 13 11.62 -7.58 12.40
C ASP A 13 13.11 -7.33 12.73
N SER A 14 13.64 -6.14 12.43
CA SER A 14 15.07 -5.81 12.46
C SER A 14 15.63 -5.42 13.84
N GLY A 15 14.82 -5.44 14.90
CA GLY A 15 15.28 -5.22 16.28
C GLY A 15 14.75 -3.93 16.92
N GLN A 16 15.63 -3.16 17.57
CA GLN A 16 15.22 -1.96 18.31
C GLN A 16 14.92 -0.77 17.38
N ASP A 17 13.93 0.06 17.74
CA ASP A 17 13.56 1.25 16.98
C ASP A 17 14.79 2.18 16.80
N PRO A 18 15.04 2.69 15.58
CA PRO A 18 16.25 3.45 15.27
C PRO A 18 16.37 4.74 16.09
N TYR A 19 15.24 5.36 16.47
CA TYR A 19 15.27 6.53 17.34
C TYR A 19 15.67 6.16 18.77
N ILE A 20 15.21 5.01 19.28
CA ILE A 20 15.65 4.50 20.60
C ILE A 20 17.15 4.22 20.58
N GLN A 21 17.64 3.58 19.51
CA GLN A 21 19.07 3.27 19.36
C GLN A 21 19.92 4.54 19.37
N GLU A 22 19.54 5.53 18.56
CA GLU A 22 20.30 6.78 18.45
C GLU A 22 20.28 7.60 19.75
N LEU A 23 19.12 7.70 20.41
CA LEU A 23 19.01 8.38 21.71
C LEU A 23 19.87 7.70 22.78
N ARG A 24 19.96 6.36 22.75
CA ARG A 24 20.83 5.63 23.66
C ARG A 24 22.31 5.93 23.41
N LEU A 25 22.74 6.08 22.16
CA LEU A 25 24.11 6.49 21.82
C LEU A 25 24.44 7.89 22.37
N CYS A 26 23.45 8.77 22.51
CA CYS A 26 23.58 10.07 23.17
C CYS A 26 23.49 10.02 24.72
N GLY A 27 23.43 8.84 25.35
CA GLY A 27 23.31 8.69 26.80
C GLY A 27 21.90 8.99 27.35
N LEU A 28 20.88 8.97 26.49
CA LEU A 28 19.48 9.19 26.87
C LEU A 28 18.75 7.85 27.05
N GLU A 29 17.93 7.77 28.08
CA GLU A 29 17.05 6.62 28.32
C GLU A 29 15.72 6.90 27.62
N ALA A 30 15.44 6.20 26.52
CA ALA A 30 14.25 6.43 25.69
C ALA A 30 13.23 5.28 25.81
N THR A 31 11.96 5.63 25.98
CA THR A 31 10.82 4.71 25.95
C THR A 31 9.89 5.10 24.80
N LEU A 32 9.46 4.14 24.00
CA LEU A 32 8.49 4.35 22.92
C LEU A 32 7.10 3.89 23.34
N ILE A 33 6.11 4.78 23.17
CA ILE A 33 4.69 4.47 23.30
C ILE A 33 4.05 4.62 21.90
N PRO A 34 3.53 3.52 21.31
CA PRO A 34 2.78 3.58 20.07
C PRO A 34 1.52 4.40 20.24
N VAL A 35 1.29 5.36 19.35
CA VAL A 35 0.10 6.25 19.40
C VAL A 35 -0.89 6.02 18.26
N LEU A 36 -0.57 5.14 17.33
CA LEU A 36 -1.45 4.73 16.23
C LEU A 36 -1.70 3.22 16.32
N SER A 37 -2.93 2.84 15.96
CA SER A 37 -3.30 1.46 15.67
C SER A 37 -4.18 1.45 14.42
N PHE A 38 -4.23 0.31 13.75
CA PHE A 38 -5.04 0.14 12.55
C PHE A 38 -5.65 -1.26 12.55
N GLU A 39 -6.73 -1.41 11.78
CA GLU A 39 -7.39 -2.69 11.57
C GLU A 39 -7.61 -2.90 10.07
N PHE A 40 -7.58 -4.17 9.67
CA PHE A 40 -7.85 -4.56 8.30
C PHE A 40 -9.35 -4.84 8.10
N MET A 41 -9.96 -4.06 7.20
CA MET A 41 -11.39 -4.10 6.92
C MET A 41 -11.65 -4.73 5.55
N SER A 42 -12.84 -5.35 5.40
CA SER A 42 -13.36 -5.82 4.10
C SER A 42 -12.44 -6.80 3.33
N LEU A 43 -11.62 -7.57 4.04
CA LEU A 43 -10.67 -8.53 3.42
C LEU A 43 -11.33 -9.54 2.46
N PRO A 44 -12.50 -10.14 2.77
CA PRO A 44 -13.14 -11.08 1.83
C PRO A 44 -13.52 -10.40 0.50
N SER A 45 -14.08 -9.18 0.57
CA SER A 45 -14.43 -8.42 -0.64
C SER A 45 -13.20 -8.00 -1.43
N LEU A 46 -12.10 -7.63 -0.75
CA LEU A 46 -10.83 -7.33 -1.40
C LEU A 46 -10.30 -8.57 -2.16
N SER A 47 -10.29 -9.72 -1.51
CA SER A 47 -9.88 -11.00 -2.10
C SER A 47 -10.75 -11.38 -3.30
N GLU A 48 -12.07 -11.20 -3.21
CA GLU A 48 -12.99 -11.42 -4.33
C GLU A 48 -12.63 -10.54 -5.53
N LYS A 49 -12.45 -9.23 -5.33
CA LYS A 49 -12.07 -8.30 -6.41
C LYS A 49 -10.72 -8.63 -7.03
N LEU A 50 -9.74 -9.02 -6.21
CA LEU A 50 -8.41 -9.45 -6.69
C LEU A 50 -8.45 -10.72 -7.54
N SER A 51 -9.50 -11.54 -7.41
CA SER A 51 -9.68 -12.76 -8.20
C SER A 51 -10.22 -12.50 -9.60
N HIS A 52 -10.71 -11.29 -9.85
CA HIS A 52 -11.39 -10.89 -11.09
C HIS A 52 -10.70 -9.69 -11.76
N PRO A 53 -9.41 -9.81 -12.15
CA PRO A 53 -8.67 -8.71 -12.77
C PRO A 53 -9.32 -8.20 -14.06
N GLU A 54 -10.11 -9.01 -14.75
CA GLU A 54 -10.88 -8.61 -15.95
C GLU A 54 -11.88 -7.48 -15.69
N GLY A 55 -12.32 -7.28 -14.45
CA GLY A 55 -13.21 -6.18 -14.08
C GLY A 55 -12.50 -4.83 -13.86
N PHE A 56 -11.17 -4.79 -13.97
CA PHE A 56 -10.37 -3.62 -13.59
C PHE A 56 -9.31 -3.26 -14.64
N GLY A 57 -9.01 -1.96 -14.75
CA GLY A 57 -7.94 -1.43 -15.58
C GLY A 57 -6.55 -1.54 -14.94
N GLY A 58 -6.51 -1.73 -13.61
CA GLY A 58 -5.27 -1.74 -12.86
C GLY A 58 -5.47 -1.64 -11.35
N LEU A 59 -4.35 -1.54 -10.62
CA LEU A 59 -4.28 -1.41 -9.16
C LEU A 59 -3.64 -0.08 -8.77
N ILE A 60 -4.01 0.43 -7.59
CA ILE A 60 -3.35 1.55 -6.97
C ILE A 60 -3.03 1.24 -5.51
N PHE A 61 -1.80 1.52 -5.08
CA PHE A 61 -1.37 1.43 -3.67
C PHE A 61 -0.69 2.71 -3.20
N THR A 62 -1.31 3.41 -2.25
CA THR A 62 -0.74 4.64 -1.66
C THR A 62 -0.23 4.43 -0.23
N SER A 63 -0.33 3.21 0.30
CA SER A 63 0.03 2.86 1.66
C SER A 63 0.58 1.43 1.75
N PRO A 64 1.66 1.18 2.52
CA PRO A 64 2.15 -0.17 2.81
C PRO A 64 1.05 -1.08 3.40
N ARG A 65 0.19 -0.51 4.25
CA ARG A 65 -0.95 -1.22 4.87
C ARG A 65 -1.91 -1.80 3.84
N ALA A 66 -2.14 -1.11 2.72
CA ALA A 66 -3.01 -1.63 1.67
C ALA A 66 -2.43 -2.89 1.02
N VAL A 67 -1.10 -2.96 0.87
CA VAL A 67 -0.41 -4.14 0.34
C VAL A 67 -0.43 -5.29 1.33
N GLU A 68 -0.25 -4.99 2.63
CA GLU A 68 -0.39 -5.98 3.70
C GLU A 68 -1.81 -6.55 3.76
N ALA A 69 -2.84 -5.73 3.55
CA ALA A 69 -4.22 -6.18 3.47
C ALA A 69 -4.44 -7.16 2.30
N VAL A 70 -3.79 -6.92 1.15
CA VAL A 70 -3.81 -7.86 0.01
C VAL A 70 -3.18 -9.19 0.40
N LYS A 71 -1.98 -9.17 0.99
CA LYS A 71 -1.32 -10.41 1.44
C LYS A 71 -2.22 -11.18 2.42
N LEU A 72 -2.76 -10.48 3.41
CA LEU A 72 -3.60 -11.07 4.43
C LEU A 72 -4.92 -11.64 3.87
N CYS A 73 -5.56 -10.98 2.90
CA CYS A 73 -6.79 -11.52 2.31
C CYS A 73 -6.53 -12.73 1.42
N LEU A 74 -5.41 -12.77 0.69
CA LEU A 74 -5.03 -13.92 -0.13
C LEU A 74 -4.76 -15.15 0.74
N GLU A 75 -4.09 -14.96 1.88
CA GLU A 75 -3.85 -16.02 2.87
C GLU A 75 -5.14 -16.53 3.51
N LYS A 76 -5.99 -15.61 4.01
CA LYS A 76 -7.24 -15.98 4.71
C LYS A 76 -8.27 -16.70 3.83
N ASP A 77 -8.34 -16.36 2.55
CA ASP A 77 -9.29 -16.95 1.61
C ASP A 77 -8.69 -18.14 0.82
N ASN A 78 -7.52 -18.65 1.22
CA ASN A 78 -6.78 -19.73 0.54
C ASN A 78 -6.52 -19.46 -0.95
N LYS A 79 -6.28 -18.20 -1.32
CA LYS A 79 -6.01 -17.76 -2.70
C LYS A 79 -4.54 -17.59 -3.02
N THR A 80 -3.63 -17.85 -2.08
CA THR A 80 -2.17 -17.76 -2.30
C THR A 80 -1.71 -18.61 -3.49
N GLU A 81 -2.22 -19.84 -3.65
CA GLU A 81 -1.84 -20.67 -4.79
C GLU A 81 -2.37 -20.11 -6.12
N ALA A 82 -3.63 -19.67 -6.16
CA ALA A 82 -4.22 -19.05 -7.35
C ALA A 82 -3.50 -17.75 -7.73
N TRP A 83 -3.06 -16.99 -6.72
CA TRP A 83 -2.24 -15.80 -6.87
C TRP A 83 -0.94 -16.09 -7.60
N GLU A 84 -0.14 -17.00 -7.05
CA GLU A 84 1.16 -17.34 -7.60
C GLU A 84 1.07 -18.04 -8.96
N LYS A 85 0.02 -18.83 -9.19
CA LYS A 85 -0.16 -19.59 -10.42
C LYS A 85 -0.62 -18.74 -11.60
N SER A 86 -1.43 -17.70 -11.37
CA SER A 86 -2.03 -16.96 -12.50
C SER A 86 -2.46 -15.52 -12.22
N LEU A 87 -3.01 -15.20 -11.03
CA LEU A 87 -3.60 -13.87 -10.84
C LEU A 87 -2.53 -12.78 -10.84
N LYS A 88 -1.36 -13.03 -10.25
CA LYS A 88 -0.22 -12.12 -10.27
C LYS A 88 0.13 -11.67 -11.69
N ASP A 89 0.29 -12.62 -12.62
CA ASP A 89 0.66 -12.32 -14.01
C ASP A 89 -0.46 -11.58 -14.75
N ARG A 90 -1.73 -11.92 -14.47
CA ARG A 90 -2.90 -11.21 -15.01
C ARG A 90 -3.00 -9.76 -14.50
N TRP A 91 -2.57 -9.50 -13.28
CA TRP A 91 -2.46 -8.15 -12.73
C TRP A 91 -1.24 -7.40 -13.26
N ASN A 92 -0.11 -8.06 -13.51
CA ASN A 92 1.07 -7.45 -14.16
C ASN A 92 0.85 -7.12 -15.63
N ALA A 93 -0.10 -7.77 -16.29
CA ALA A 93 -0.55 -7.36 -17.63
C ALA A 93 -1.35 -6.03 -17.62
N LYS A 94 -1.58 -5.43 -16.44
CA LYS A 94 -2.30 -4.17 -16.21
C LYS A 94 -1.39 -3.18 -15.51
N SER A 95 -1.86 -1.94 -15.34
CA SER A 95 -1.10 -0.91 -14.61
C SER A 95 -1.19 -1.11 -13.10
N VAL A 96 -0.04 -1.08 -12.41
CA VAL A 96 0.04 -1.14 -10.94
C VAL A 96 0.73 0.12 -10.43
N TYR A 97 -0.07 1.09 -10.00
CA TYR A 97 0.40 2.40 -9.56
C TYR A 97 0.70 2.41 -8.07
N VAL A 98 1.80 3.05 -7.67
CA VAL A 98 2.18 3.15 -6.26
C VAL A 98 2.67 4.55 -5.87
N VAL A 99 2.50 4.91 -4.60
CA VAL A 99 3.16 6.09 -3.99
C VAL A 99 4.19 5.65 -2.98
N GLY A 100 5.44 6.10 -3.14
CA GLY A 100 6.50 5.91 -2.17
C GLY A 100 7.24 4.58 -2.27
N SER A 101 8.55 4.62 -1.97
CA SER A 101 9.46 3.49 -2.08
C SER A 101 9.14 2.33 -1.13
N ALA A 102 8.64 2.63 0.06
CA ALA A 102 8.22 1.61 1.04
C ALA A 102 7.06 0.77 0.51
N THR A 103 6.04 1.42 -0.07
CA THR A 103 4.90 0.73 -0.68
C THR A 103 5.33 -0.06 -1.92
N ALA A 104 6.11 0.56 -2.81
CA ALA A 104 6.65 -0.12 -4.00
C ALA A 104 7.43 -1.40 -3.62
N SER A 105 8.23 -1.34 -2.56
CA SER A 105 9.00 -2.48 -2.08
C SER A 105 8.11 -3.64 -1.60
N LEU A 106 6.96 -3.36 -0.99
CA LEU A 106 5.99 -4.40 -0.62
C LEU A 106 5.21 -4.93 -1.83
N VAL A 107 4.84 -4.06 -2.77
CA VAL A 107 4.17 -4.45 -4.02
C VAL A 107 5.04 -5.42 -4.83
N ASN A 108 6.34 -5.12 -4.94
CA ASN A 108 7.28 -6.02 -5.61
C ASN A 108 7.43 -7.37 -4.86
N LYS A 109 7.32 -7.38 -3.52
CA LYS A 109 7.37 -8.61 -2.71
C LYS A 109 6.16 -9.53 -2.91
N ILE A 110 5.00 -8.98 -3.27
CA ILE A 110 3.83 -9.79 -3.68
C ILE A 110 3.85 -10.12 -5.18
N GLY A 111 4.96 -9.79 -5.86
CA GLY A 111 5.25 -10.15 -7.24
C GLY A 111 4.58 -9.25 -8.29
N LEU A 112 4.15 -8.04 -7.91
CA LEU A 112 3.60 -7.07 -8.84
C LEU A 112 4.66 -6.04 -9.27
N ASP A 113 4.61 -5.61 -10.53
CA ASP A 113 5.53 -4.63 -11.11
C ASP A 113 5.02 -3.20 -10.88
N ALA A 114 5.53 -2.56 -9.84
CA ALA A 114 5.09 -1.24 -9.42
C ALA A 114 5.63 -0.10 -10.30
N GLU A 115 4.77 0.86 -10.64
CA GLU A 115 5.15 2.12 -11.29
C GLU A 115 4.62 3.36 -10.55
N GLY A 116 5.24 4.52 -10.81
CA GLY A 116 4.82 5.78 -10.19
C GLY A 116 5.34 6.03 -8.77
N ALA A 117 6.18 5.16 -8.21
CA ALA A 117 6.73 5.28 -6.84
C ALA A 117 7.38 6.64 -6.55
N GLY A 118 8.02 7.25 -7.56
CA GLY A 118 8.66 8.57 -7.48
C GLY A 118 7.71 9.77 -7.55
N SER A 119 6.40 9.56 -7.71
CA SER A 119 5.38 10.63 -7.71
C SER A 119 5.39 11.42 -6.40
N GLY A 120 5.72 10.76 -5.28
CA GLY A 120 5.88 11.39 -3.96
C GLY A 120 4.58 11.60 -3.17
N ASN A 121 3.45 11.85 -3.85
CA ASN A 121 2.13 11.98 -3.21
C ASN A 121 1.00 11.53 -4.15
N ALA A 122 -0.23 11.52 -3.63
CA ALA A 122 -1.41 11.10 -4.36
C ALA A 122 -1.72 12.04 -5.54
N GLU A 123 -1.53 13.34 -5.37
CA GLU A 123 -1.85 14.35 -6.37
C GLU A 123 -1.00 14.18 -7.63
N LYS A 124 0.31 14.04 -7.47
CA LYS A 124 1.24 13.78 -8.57
C LYS A 124 1.04 12.40 -9.17
N LEU A 125 0.61 11.41 -8.39
CA LEU A 125 0.25 10.11 -8.95
C LEU A 125 -1.00 10.21 -9.84
N ALA A 126 -2.02 10.96 -9.43
CA ALA A 126 -3.20 11.19 -10.28
C ALA A 126 -2.83 11.88 -11.60
N GLU A 127 -1.94 12.90 -11.56
CA GLU A 127 -1.40 13.51 -12.78
C GLU A 127 -0.67 12.51 -13.67
N TYR A 128 0.14 11.64 -13.07
CA TYR A 128 0.85 10.58 -13.80
C TYR A 128 -0.13 9.60 -14.46
N ILE A 129 -1.16 9.15 -13.74
CA ILE A 129 -2.20 8.24 -14.26
C ILE A 129 -2.92 8.90 -15.45
N CYS A 130 -3.37 10.14 -15.30
CA CYS A 130 -4.10 10.88 -16.35
C CYS A 130 -3.24 11.18 -17.59
N SER A 131 -1.91 11.10 -17.47
CA SER A 131 -1.00 11.29 -18.61
C SER A 131 -0.85 10.03 -19.49
N LYS A 132 -1.34 8.88 -19.03
CA LYS A 132 -1.29 7.61 -19.75
C LYS A 132 -2.59 7.36 -20.52
N PRO A 133 -2.58 6.46 -21.53
CA PRO A 133 -3.82 6.00 -22.15
C PRO A 133 -4.76 5.43 -21.09
N SER A 134 -5.99 5.92 -21.06
CA SER A 134 -7.00 5.47 -20.10
C SER A 134 -7.54 4.09 -20.48
N SER A 135 -7.94 3.34 -19.46
CA SER A 135 -8.70 2.10 -19.62
C SER A 135 -10.17 2.42 -19.43
N GLU A 136 -11.06 1.82 -20.23
CA GLU A 136 -12.51 1.88 -19.99
C GLU A 136 -12.94 1.17 -18.69
N LEU A 137 -12.02 0.40 -18.08
CA LEU A 137 -12.25 -0.32 -16.83
C LEU A 137 -11.74 0.48 -15.62
N PRO A 138 -12.46 0.41 -14.49
CA PRO A 138 -12.09 1.15 -13.28
C PRO A 138 -10.77 0.65 -12.68
N LEU A 139 -10.05 1.55 -12.00
CA LEU A 139 -8.89 1.16 -11.19
C LEU A 139 -9.34 0.64 -9.81
N LEU A 140 -8.76 -0.48 -9.37
CA LEU A 140 -8.97 -1.00 -8.02
C LEU A 140 -8.00 -0.30 -7.05
N PHE A 141 -8.56 0.47 -6.12
CA PHE A 141 -7.79 1.21 -5.11
C PHE A 141 -8.14 0.76 -3.69
N PRO A 142 -7.41 -0.20 -3.10
CA PRO A 142 -7.54 -0.55 -1.70
C PRO A 142 -6.99 0.60 -0.84
N CYS A 143 -7.86 1.22 -0.04
CA CYS A 143 -7.48 2.41 0.74
C CYS A 143 -8.10 2.41 2.14
N GLY A 144 -7.45 3.14 3.05
CA GLY A 144 -8.00 3.44 4.37
C GLY A 144 -8.91 4.67 4.37
N THR A 145 -9.60 4.90 5.48
CA THR A 145 -10.58 6.00 5.66
C THR A 145 -9.95 7.40 5.62
N ILE A 146 -8.69 7.56 6.05
CA ILE A 146 -8.07 8.89 6.25
C ILE A 146 -7.50 9.50 4.95
N LYS A 147 -7.09 8.66 3.98
CA LYS A 147 -6.44 9.10 2.72
C LYS A 147 -7.20 8.67 1.46
N GLY A 148 -8.43 8.17 1.62
CA GLY A 148 -9.22 7.57 0.54
C GLY A 148 -9.80 8.55 -0.46
N ASP A 149 -9.84 9.86 -0.17
CA ASP A 149 -10.67 10.79 -0.94
C ASP A 149 -9.92 11.59 -2.01
N THR A 150 -8.65 11.97 -1.79
CA THR A 150 -7.96 12.90 -2.69
C THR A 150 -7.74 12.28 -4.07
N LEU A 151 -7.18 11.07 -4.11
CA LEU A 151 -6.87 10.40 -5.38
C LEU A 151 -8.14 10.10 -6.20
N PRO A 152 -9.21 9.50 -5.63
CA PRO A 152 -10.42 9.24 -6.41
C PRO A 152 -11.14 10.49 -6.85
N LYS A 153 -11.10 11.59 -6.07
CA LYS A 153 -11.66 12.89 -6.52
C LYS A 153 -10.91 13.41 -7.73
N MET A 154 -9.58 13.41 -7.68
CA MET A 154 -8.77 13.92 -8.80
C MET A 154 -8.90 13.10 -10.08
N LEU A 155 -9.01 11.78 -10.00
CA LEU A 155 -9.22 10.93 -11.18
C LEU A 155 -10.58 11.22 -11.83
N ARG A 156 -11.65 11.28 -11.03
CA ARG A 156 -13.00 11.62 -11.52
C ARG A 156 -13.07 13.01 -12.15
N ASP A 157 -12.44 14.00 -11.54
CA ASP A 157 -12.46 15.39 -12.04
C ASP A 157 -11.69 15.53 -13.37
N LYS A 158 -10.79 14.59 -13.68
CA LYS A 158 -9.98 14.58 -14.90
C LYS A 158 -10.50 13.65 -16.01
N GLY A 159 -11.61 12.93 -15.76
CA GLY A 159 -12.33 12.17 -16.79
C GLY A 159 -12.08 10.66 -16.82
N ASP A 160 -11.53 10.07 -15.75
CA ASP A 160 -11.40 8.62 -15.53
C ASP A 160 -12.16 8.13 -14.28
#